data_AF-A0A960GAX1-F1
#
_entry.id   AF-A0A960GAX1-F1
#
_cell.length_a   1.000
_cell.length_b   1.000
_cell.length_c   1.000
_cell.angle_alpha   90.00
_cell.angle_beta   90.00
_cell.angle_gamma   90.00
#
_symmetry.space_group_name_H-M   'P 1'
#
loop_
_entity.id
_entity.type
_entity.pdbx_description
1 polymer ?
#
loop_
_entity_poly.entity_id
_entity_poly.type
_entity_poly.pdbx_seq_one_letter_code
_entity_poly.pdbx_strand_id
1 'polypeptide(L)'
;MNTKTYTVATTIALLGLGVTSLATASAAPLADGTPAASASPIAAVSVQAAAPAPNASPVSAAPAPTAPAAAEQTPTPTADAAASPDAAAWAASPQAMAVKNCESTNNPTTNTGNGYYGAWQFDIPSWLAYGGGAYAERPDLAPAWAQDQVAFNYYQAAGWTPWECASLV
;
A
#
# COMPACT_ATOMS: atom_id res chain seq x y z
N MET A 1 15.10 -3.13 43.77
CA MET A 1 14.12 -3.77 42.87
C MET A 1 12.76 -3.20 43.22
N ASN A 2 12.31 -2.16 42.52
CA ASN A 2 11.06 -1.47 42.84
C ASN A 2 10.04 -1.73 41.73
N THR A 3 9.14 -2.67 42.00
CA THR A 3 7.99 -3.00 41.15
C THR A 3 6.92 -1.93 41.38
N LYS A 4 6.66 -1.08 40.38
CA LYS A 4 5.46 -0.22 40.38
C LYS A 4 4.32 -0.99 39.71
N THR A 5 3.43 -1.52 40.54
CA THR A 5 2.15 -2.10 40.15
C THR A 5 1.20 -0.97 39.75
N TYR A 6 0.73 -0.95 38.50
CA TYR A 6 -0.34 -0.04 38.08
C TYR A 6 -1.58 -0.88 37.77
N THR A 7 -2.55 -0.84 38.67
CA THR A 7 -3.87 -1.43 38.47
C THR A 7 -4.76 -0.42 37.77
N VAL A 8 -5.04 -0.62 36.48
CA VAL A 8 -6.04 0.16 35.76
C VAL A 8 -7.38 -0.56 35.89
N ALA A 9 -8.26 -0.03 36.73
CA ALA A 9 -9.64 -0.45 36.84
C ALA A 9 -10.46 0.27 35.76
N THR A 10 -10.62 -0.34 34.58
CA THR A 10 -11.53 0.15 33.55
C THR A 10 -12.85 -0.59 33.65
N THR A 11 -13.82 0.04 34.29
CA THR A 11 -15.22 -0.37 34.32
C THR A 11 -15.86 0.02 32.98
N ILE A 12 -16.12 -0.94 32.09
CA ILE A 12 -16.91 -0.71 30.87
C ILE A 12 -18.33 -1.20 31.14
N ALA A 13 -19.28 -0.28 31.08
CA ALA A 13 -20.71 -0.53 31.22
C ALA A 13 -21.24 -1.28 29.98
N LEU A 14 -21.97 -2.37 30.22
CA LEU A 14 -22.72 -3.14 29.23
C LEU A 14 -24.09 -2.49 29.00
N LEU A 15 -24.33 -2.03 27.77
CA LEU A 15 -25.63 -1.76 27.14
C LEU A 15 -25.41 -2.12 25.66
N GLY A 16 -26.21 -2.87 24.93
CA GLY A 16 -27.46 -3.54 25.13
C GLY A 16 -27.72 -4.33 23.83
N LEU A 17 -28.60 -5.32 23.93
CA LEU A 17 -28.86 -6.39 22.97
C LEU A 17 -29.42 -5.90 21.62
N GLY A 18 -29.08 -6.63 20.55
CA GLY A 18 -29.69 -6.43 19.24
C GLY A 18 -29.24 -7.44 18.16
N VAL A 19 -29.38 -8.74 18.42
CA VAL A 19 -29.26 -9.80 17.38
C VAL A 19 -30.64 -10.33 17.02
N THR A 20 -31.09 -10.09 15.79
CA THR A 20 -32.25 -10.72 15.10
C THR A 20 -32.10 -10.34 13.61
N SER A 21 -32.20 -11.18 12.59
CA SER A 21 -32.67 -12.57 12.44
C SER A 21 -32.05 -13.18 11.17
N LEU A 22 -31.89 -14.50 11.15
CA LEU A 22 -31.72 -15.30 9.94
C LEU A 22 -33.04 -15.35 9.15
N ALA A 23 -32.97 -15.30 7.82
CA ALA A 23 -34.04 -15.76 6.94
C ALA A 23 -33.47 -16.80 5.97
N THR A 24 -33.97 -18.02 6.10
CA THR A 24 -33.78 -19.18 5.22
C THR A 24 -35.01 -19.37 4.31
N ALA A 25 -34.85 -20.22 3.30
CA ALA A 25 -35.86 -20.86 2.42
C ALA A 25 -36.07 -20.15 1.06
N SER A 26 -36.33 -20.81 -0.06
CA SER A 26 -36.55 -22.24 -0.37
C SER A 26 -36.44 -22.45 -1.89
N ALA A 27 -36.33 -23.70 -2.35
CA ALA A 27 -36.09 -24.11 -3.74
C ALA A 27 -37.36 -24.54 -4.55
N ALA A 28 -37.17 -24.65 -5.88
CA ALA A 28 -37.84 -25.50 -6.90
C ALA A 28 -39.14 -24.98 -7.61
N PRO A 29 -39.60 -25.53 -8.77
CA PRO A 29 -39.07 -26.63 -9.63
C PRO A 29 -39.04 -26.39 -11.17
N LEU A 30 -38.65 -27.45 -11.90
CA LEU A 30 -38.51 -27.66 -13.36
C LEU A 30 -39.87 -27.79 -14.11
N ALA A 31 -39.91 -27.46 -15.43
CA ALA A 31 -40.56 -28.29 -16.48
C ALA A 31 -40.42 -27.72 -17.93
N ASP A 32 -40.43 -28.67 -18.86
CA ASP A 32 -40.14 -28.70 -20.31
C ASP A 32 -41.02 -27.88 -21.28
N GLY A 33 -40.48 -27.63 -22.49
CA GLY A 33 -41.29 -27.29 -23.67
C GLY A 33 -40.53 -26.82 -24.92
N THR A 34 -39.98 -27.75 -25.72
CA THR A 34 -39.63 -27.57 -27.15
C THR A 34 -40.80 -28.02 -28.05
N PRO A 35 -41.06 -27.44 -29.25
CA PRO A 35 -40.18 -27.69 -30.42
C PRO A 35 -40.14 -26.65 -31.58
N ALA A 36 -39.17 -26.92 -32.49
CA ALA A 36 -39.11 -26.73 -33.96
C ALA A 36 -39.27 -25.31 -34.56
N ALA A 37 -38.20 -24.66 -35.02
CA ALA A 37 -37.45 -24.85 -36.28
C ALA A 37 -38.12 -24.21 -37.52
N SER A 38 -37.50 -23.12 -38.00
CA SER A 38 -37.46 -22.76 -39.43
C SER A 38 -36.13 -22.05 -39.71
N ALA A 39 -35.39 -22.61 -40.66
CA ALA A 39 -34.04 -22.23 -41.03
C ALA A 39 -34.02 -21.54 -42.39
N SER A 40 -33.19 -20.50 -42.53
CA SER A 40 -32.38 -20.24 -43.73
C SER A 40 -31.23 -19.28 -43.40
N PRO A 41 -30.07 -19.39 -44.08
CA PRO A 41 -28.78 -18.97 -43.53
C PRO A 41 -28.25 -17.66 -44.12
N ILE A 42 -27.55 -16.87 -43.32
CA ILE A 42 -26.67 -15.80 -43.80
C ILE A 42 -25.33 -15.81 -43.04
N ALA A 43 -24.25 -16.04 -43.79
CA ALA A 43 -22.83 -15.76 -43.55
C ALA A 43 -22.23 -16.02 -42.14
N ALA A 44 -21.32 -17.00 -42.07
CA ALA A 44 -20.40 -17.18 -40.95
C ALA A 44 -19.46 -15.96 -40.82
N VAL A 45 -19.72 -15.12 -39.81
CA VAL A 45 -18.70 -14.23 -39.22
C VAL A 45 -18.18 -14.92 -37.97
N SER A 46 -16.97 -15.48 -38.08
CA SER A 46 -16.27 -16.06 -36.94
C SER A 46 -15.89 -14.96 -35.95
N VAL A 47 -16.62 -14.85 -34.85
CA VAL A 47 -16.17 -14.12 -33.65
C VAL A 47 -15.29 -15.04 -32.83
N GLN A 48 -13.98 -14.96 -33.07
CA GLN A 48 -12.96 -15.55 -32.23
C GLN A 48 -12.96 -14.81 -30.88
N ALA A 49 -13.39 -15.48 -29.81
CA ALA A 49 -13.01 -15.08 -28.46
C ALA A 49 -11.52 -15.37 -28.28
N ALA A 50 -10.73 -14.30 -28.27
CA ALA A 50 -9.38 -14.29 -27.74
C ALA A 50 -9.37 -13.28 -26.58
N ALA A 51 -8.78 -13.68 -25.46
CA ALA A 51 -8.61 -12.87 -24.26
C ALA A 51 -8.07 -11.47 -24.60
N PRO A 52 -8.42 -10.42 -23.83
CA PRO A 52 -7.67 -9.18 -23.92
C PRO A 52 -6.25 -9.43 -23.39
N ALA A 53 -5.30 -9.55 -24.32
CA ALA A 53 -3.95 -9.10 -24.04
C ALA A 53 -4.04 -7.63 -23.60
N PRO A 54 -3.33 -7.17 -22.56
CA PRO A 54 -3.03 -5.75 -22.48
C PRO A 54 -2.10 -5.45 -23.66
N ASN A 55 -2.70 -4.90 -24.72
CA ASN A 55 -1.99 -4.30 -25.84
C ASN A 55 -0.97 -3.30 -25.29
N ALA A 56 0.30 -3.65 -25.46
CA ALA A 56 1.31 -2.66 -25.77
C ALA A 56 0.82 -1.84 -26.98
N SER A 57 0.59 -0.56 -26.78
CA SER A 57 0.45 0.43 -27.85
C SER A 57 1.42 1.57 -27.56
N PRO A 58 1.98 2.16 -28.62
CA PRO A 58 3.36 2.59 -28.65
C PRO A 58 3.58 3.83 -27.80
N VAL A 59 4.72 3.79 -27.10
CA VAL A 59 5.48 4.96 -26.67
C VAL A 59 5.51 6.01 -27.79
N SER A 60 4.61 6.99 -27.72
CA SER A 60 4.86 8.27 -28.37
C SER A 60 6.06 8.86 -27.65
N ALA A 61 7.18 8.92 -28.36
CA ALA A 61 8.39 9.58 -27.94
C ALA A 61 8.08 11.06 -27.63
N ALA A 62 7.78 11.34 -26.36
CA ALA A 62 7.86 12.68 -25.81
C ALA A 62 9.36 13.03 -25.72
N PRO A 63 9.75 14.25 -26.13
CA PRO A 63 11.15 14.60 -26.33
C PRO A 63 11.92 14.46 -25.02
N ALA A 64 13.11 13.87 -25.12
CA ALA A 64 14.08 13.79 -24.04
C ALA A 64 14.22 15.20 -23.41
N PRO A 65 13.91 15.39 -22.12
CA PRO A 65 14.33 16.60 -21.46
C PRO A 65 15.85 16.58 -21.44
N THR A 66 16.48 17.51 -22.15
CA THR A 66 17.89 17.86 -21.95
C THR A 66 18.04 18.19 -20.47
N ALA A 67 18.58 17.25 -19.72
CA ALA A 67 18.90 17.43 -18.31
C ALA A 67 19.87 18.61 -18.21
N PRO A 68 19.52 19.73 -17.56
CA PRO A 68 20.56 20.53 -16.97
C PRO A 68 21.24 19.61 -15.95
N ALA A 69 22.57 19.50 -16.04
CA ALA A 69 23.39 18.88 -15.02
C ALA A 69 23.14 19.61 -13.69
N ALA A 70 22.13 19.14 -12.96
CA ALA A 70 21.85 19.57 -11.61
C ALA A 70 22.92 18.90 -10.76
N ALA A 71 23.80 19.73 -10.23
CA ALA A 71 24.89 19.34 -9.36
C ALA A 71 24.47 18.25 -8.37
N GLU A 72 25.31 17.22 -8.22
CA GLU A 72 25.36 16.38 -7.02
C GLU A 72 25.46 17.30 -5.80
N GLN A 73 24.32 17.71 -5.28
CA GLN A 73 24.22 18.14 -3.91
C GLN A 73 24.01 16.83 -3.15
N THR A 74 25.10 16.17 -2.81
CA THR A 74 25.10 15.25 -1.68
C THR A 74 24.89 16.15 -0.47
N PRO A 75 23.69 16.24 0.15
CA PRO A 75 23.60 16.88 1.44
C PRO A 75 24.51 16.04 2.35
N THR A 76 25.62 16.60 2.81
CA THR A 76 26.41 15.98 3.86
C THR A 76 25.47 15.88 5.06
N PRO A 77 25.02 14.68 5.47
CA PRO A 77 24.18 14.59 6.65
C PRO A 77 25.04 15.13 7.80
N THR A 78 24.60 16.22 8.42
CA THR A 78 25.08 16.57 9.75
C THR A 78 24.88 15.31 10.58
N ALA A 79 25.96 14.75 11.12
CA ALA A 79 26.00 13.46 11.81
C ALA A 79 25.12 13.37 13.07
N ASP A 80 24.31 14.40 13.34
CA ASP A 80 23.37 14.54 14.45
C ASP A 80 21.88 14.49 14.01
N ALA A 81 21.59 14.37 12.71
CA ALA A 81 20.21 14.23 12.26
C ALA A 81 19.69 12.82 12.58
N ALA A 82 18.69 12.75 13.46
CA ALA A 82 17.92 11.54 13.77
C ALA A 82 16.43 11.80 13.50
N ALA A 83 15.64 10.73 13.46
CA ALA A 83 14.18 10.87 13.50
C ALA A 83 13.77 11.63 14.77
N SER A 84 12.70 12.41 14.67
CA SER A 84 12.03 12.97 15.85
C SER A 84 11.66 11.84 16.82
N PRO A 85 11.61 12.12 18.14
CA PRO A 85 11.25 11.10 19.13
C PRO A 85 9.87 10.49 18.87
N ASP A 86 8.91 11.30 18.38
CA ASP A 86 7.57 10.83 18.03
C ASP A 86 7.59 9.89 16.82
N ALA A 87 8.35 10.23 15.77
CA ALA A 87 8.53 9.35 14.62
C ALA A 87 9.20 8.04 15.01
N ALA A 88 10.26 8.11 15.83
CA ALA A 88 10.96 6.92 16.31
C ALA A 88 10.04 6.02 17.17
N ALA A 89 9.25 6.61 18.07
CA ALA A 89 8.30 5.87 18.91
C ALA A 89 7.17 5.26 18.07
N TRP A 90 6.61 6.00 17.12
CA TRP A 90 5.59 5.49 16.19
C TRP A 90 6.13 4.36 15.33
N ALA A 91 7.31 4.53 14.74
CA ALA A 91 7.94 3.54 13.87
C ALA A 91 8.37 2.25 14.60
N ALA A 92 8.51 2.32 15.92
CA ALA A 92 8.76 1.18 16.81
C ALA A 92 7.47 0.55 17.37
N SER A 93 6.29 1.11 17.06
CA SER A 93 5.02 0.55 17.52
C SER A 93 4.75 -0.83 16.91
N PRO A 94 3.95 -1.69 17.57
CA PRO A 94 3.62 -3.00 17.03
C PRO A 94 3.06 -2.96 15.60
N GLN A 95 2.15 -2.02 15.31
CA GLN A 95 1.57 -1.89 13.97
C GLN A 95 2.61 -1.47 12.94
N ALA A 96 3.42 -0.45 13.23
CA ALA A 96 4.48 0.00 12.33
C ALA A 96 5.49 -1.11 12.01
N MET A 97 5.91 -1.87 13.03
CA MET A 97 6.82 -2.99 12.85
C MET A 97 6.18 -4.13 12.04
N ALA A 98 4.90 -4.42 12.27
CA ALA A 98 4.18 -5.42 11.50
C ALA A 98 4.03 -5.01 10.02
N VAL A 99 3.73 -3.73 9.76
CA VAL A 99 3.69 -3.16 8.40
C VAL A 99 5.05 -3.24 7.73
N LYS A 100 6.13 -2.70 8.34
CA LYS A 100 7.48 -2.79 7.77
C LYS A 100 7.91 -4.22 7.49
N ASN A 101 7.59 -5.16 8.38
CA ASN A 101 7.88 -6.58 8.19
C ASN A 101 7.11 -7.18 7.01
N CYS A 102 5.83 -6.83 6.85
CA CYS A 102 5.03 -7.27 5.72
C CYS A 102 5.51 -6.66 4.39
N GLU A 103 5.84 -5.37 4.38
CA GLU A 103 6.24 -4.61 3.19
C GLU A 103 7.63 -5.02 2.67
N SER A 104 8.60 -5.17 3.56
CA SER A 104 10.01 -5.32 3.18
C SER A 104 10.81 -6.27 4.06
N THR A 105 10.16 -6.99 4.97
CA THR A 105 10.86 -7.68 6.09
C THR A 105 11.68 -6.68 6.93
N ASN A 106 11.20 -5.43 7.04
CA ASN A 106 11.86 -4.32 7.74
C ASN A 106 13.29 -4.06 7.22
N ASN A 107 13.50 -4.23 5.92
CA ASN A 107 14.79 -4.01 5.28
C ASN A 107 14.87 -2.62 4.64
N PRO A 108 15.67 -1.68 5.18
CA PRO A 108 15.75 -0.30 4.71
C PRO A 108 16.44 -0.16 3.35
N THR A 109 17.18 -1.16 2.87
CA THR A 109 17.85 -1.11 1.56
C THR A 109 17.09 -1.86 0.47
N THR A 110 15.83 -2.25 0.74
CA THR A 110 15.02 -3.00 -0.21
C THR A 110 14.83 -2.23 -1.51
N ASN A 111 15.20 -2.87 -2.61
CA ASN A 111 14.98 -2.37 -3.96
C ASN A 111 14.86 -3.58 -4.90
N THR A 112 13.63 -3.99 -5.18
CA THR A 112 13.33 -5.17 -6.02
C THR A 112 13.07 -4.80 -7.48
N GLY A 113 13.12 -3.50 -7.82
CA GLY A 113 12.74 -2.98 -9.14
C GLY A 113 11.23 -2.90 -9.37
N ASN A 114 10.40 -2.97 -8.33
CA ASN A 114 8.94 -2.87 -8.42
C ASN A 114 8.39 -1.44 -8.34
N GLY A 115 9.25 -0.43 -8.30
CA GLY A 115 8.88 0.99 -8.20
C GLY A 115 8.68 1.51 -6.77
N TYR A 116 8.89 0.64 -5.77
CA TYR A 116 8.82 0.98 -4.35
C TYR A 116 10.15 0.65 -3.66
N TYR A 117 10.51 1.44 -2.65
CA TYR A 117 11.86 1.43 -2.09
C TYR A 117 11.84 1.48 -0.55
N GLY A 118 12.86 0.85 0.03
CA GLY A 118 13.17 0.91 1.45
C GLY A 118 12.21 0.13 2.36
N ALA A 119 12.32 0.36 3.66
CA ALA A 119 11.61 -0.43 4.68
C ALA A 119 10.09 -0.26 4.60
N TRP A 120 9.65 0.94 4.20
CA TRP A 120 8.25 1.35 4.12
C TRP A 120 7.65 1.22 2.72
N GLN A 121 8.41 0.69 1.75
CA GLN A 121 7.99 0.53 0.36
C GLN A 121 7.38 1.81 -0.21
N PHE A 122 8.10 2.92 -0.13
CA PHE A 122 7.67 4.21 -0.68
C PHE A 122 7.85 4.25 -2.20
N ASP A 123 6.90 4.87 -2.91
CA ASP A 123 7.15 5.37 -4.26
C ASP A 123 7.88 6.73 -4.21
N ILE A 124 8.57 7.10 -5.29
CA ILE A 124 9.36 8.34 -5.34
C ILE A 124 8.51 9.61 -5.17
N PRO A 125 7.34 9.76 -5.82
CA PRO A 125 6.48 10.92 -5.60
C PRO A 125 6.11 11.14 -4.13
N SER A 126 5.64 10.11 -3.42
CA SER A 126 5.30 10.25 -2.00
C SER A 126 6.53 10.51 -1.15
N TRP A 127 7.65 9.82 -1.41
CA TRP A 127 8.92 10.07 -0.71
C TRP A 127 9.30 11.56 -0.76
N LEU A 128 9.27 12.16 -1.94
CA LEU A 128 9.60 13.56 -2.12
C LEU A 128 8.55 14.49 -1.50
N ALA A 129 7.25 14.17 -1.63
CA ALA A 129 6.15 14.97 -1.09
C ALA A 129 6.20 15.12 0.44
N TYR A 130 6.71 14.10 1.16
CA TYR A 130 6.77 14.10 2.62
C TYR A 130 8.16 14.42 3.20
N GLY A 131 9.03 15.04 2.38
CA GLY A 131 10.31 15.59 2.81
C GLY A 131 11.51 14.66 2.67
N GLY A 132 11.33 13.50 2.03
CA GLY A 132 12.39 12.51 1.83
C GLY A 132 13.58 13.01 1.00
N GLY A 133 13.33 13.96 0.09
CA GLY A 133 14.39 14.57 -0.73
C GLY A 133 15.47 15.31 0.07
N ALA A 134 15.21 15.65 1.34
CA ALA A 134 16.22 16.21 2.23
C ALA A 134 17.27 15.17 2.69
N TYR A 135 16.94 13.88 2.60
CA TYR A 135 17.78 12.78 3.07
C TYR A 135 18.43 12.02 1.92
N ALA A 136 17.67 11.71 0.86
CA ALA A 136 18.16 11.06 -0.34
C ALA A 136 17.16 11.22 -1.50
N GLU A 137 17.63 10.99 -2.74
CA GLU A 137 16.77 10.93 -3.92
C GLU A 137 15.74 9.79 -3.89
N ARG A 138 16.07 8.69 -3.19
CA ARG A 138 15.20 7.53 -2.98
C ARG A 138 15.24 7.04 -1.54
N PRO A 139 14.15 6.41 -1.06
CA PRO A 139 14.09 5.84 0.29
C PRO A 139 15.21 4.84 0.60
N ASP A 140 15.52 3.91 -0.29
CA ASP A 140 16.49 2.83 -0.07
C ASP A 140 17.96 3.31 0.04
N LEU A 141 18.21 4.56 -0.36
CA LEU A 141 19.50 5.24 -0.22
C LEU A 141 19.58 6.06 1.08
N ALA A 142 18.44 6.29 1.74
CA ALA A 142 18.36 7.01 3.01
C ALA A 142 18.59 6.07 4.19
N PRO A 143 19.18 6.55 5.31
CA PRO A 143 19.26 5.77 6.53
C PRO A 143 17.85 5.43 7.06
N ALA A 144 17.73 4.29 7.76
CA ALA A 144 16.42 3.79 8.23
C ALA A 144 15.63 4.81 9.06
N TRP A 145 16.30 5.57 9.93
CA TRP A 145 15.66 6.61 10.74
C TRP A 145 15.04 7.71 9.88
N ALA A 146 15.64 8.05 8.74
CA ALA A 146 15.09 9.07 7.84
C ALA A 146 13.82 8.53 7.16
N GLN A 147 13.82 7.25 6.81
CA GLN A 147 12.63 6.60 6.27
C GLN A 147 11.49 6.56 7.30
N ASP A 148 11.79 6.24 8.56
CA ASP A 148 10.81 6.30 9.67
C ASP A 148 10.25 7.72 9.87
N GLN A 149 11.07 8.76 9.75
CA GLN A 149 10.62 10.14 9.83
C GLN A 149 9.67 10.53 8.68
N VAL A 150 10.00 10.15 7.44
CA VAL A 150 9.16 10.46 6.27
C VAL A 150 7.87 9.64 6.29
N ALA A 151 7.95 8.37 6.71
CA ALA A 151 6.79 7.52 6.96
C ALA A 151 5.86 8.11 8.01
N PHE A 152 6.42 8.62 9.11
CA PHE A 152 5.62 9.31 10.13
C PHE A 152 4.94 10.56 9.58
N ASN A 153 5.64 11.37 8.78
CA ASN A 153 5.04 12.55 8.14
C ASN A 153 3.88 12.15 7.21
N TYR A 154 4.07 11.10 6.40
CA TYR A 154 3.02 10.60 5.51
C TYR A 154 1.83 10.04 6.31
N TYR A 155 2.11 9.26 7.36
CA TYR A 155 1.09 8.73 8.25
C TYR A 155 0.26 9.82 8.92
N GLN A 156 0.88 10.93 9.35
CA GLN A 156 0.13 12.05 9.93
C GLN A 156 -0.84 12.70 8.94
N ALA A 157 -0.55 12.65 7.64
CA ALA A 157 -1.41 13.21 6.60
C ALA A 157 -2.48 12.23 6.10
N ALA A 158 -2.13 10.95 5.95
CA ALA A 158 -2.94 9.95 5.25
C ALA A 158 -3.41 8.79 6.13
N GLY A 159 -2.98 8.72 7.39
CA GLY A 159 -3.16 7.53 8.22
C GLY A 159 -2.48 6.31 7.60
N TRP A 160 -3.03 5.12 7.84
CA TRP A 160 -2.48 3.86 7.33
C TRP A 160 -2.83 3.55 5.88
N THR A 161 -3.74 4.31 5.25
CA THR A 161 -4.27 4.04 3.91
C THR A 161 -3.21 3.82 2.82
N PRO A 162 -2.03 4.48 2.83
CA PRO A 162 -1.00 4.24 1.81
C PRO A 162 -0.34 2.87 1.86
N TRP A 163 -0.46 2.15 2.98
CA TRP A 163 0.20 0.86 3.19
C TRP A 163 -0.82 -0.27 3.17
N GLU A 164 -0.84 -1.04 2.09
CA GLU A 164 -1.75 -2.18 1.93
C GLU A 164 -1.60 -3.19 3.08
N CYS A 165 -0.35 -3.47 3.48
CA CYS A 165 -0.06 -4.36 4.61
C CYS A 165 -0.66 -3.90 5.93
N ALA A 166 -0.95 -2.61 6.12
CA ALA A 166 -1.57 -2.12 7.36
C ALA A 166 -2.99 -2.63 7.57
N SER A 167 -3.65 -3.11 6.51
CA SER A 167 -4.95 -3.78 6.60
C SER A 167 -4.84 -5.30 6.81
N LEU A 168 -3.64 -5.86 6.65
CA LEU A 168 -3.36 -7.30 6.73
C LEU A 168 -2.77 -7.73 8.07
N VAL A 169 -2.23 -6.77 8.84
CA VAL A 169 -1.46 -7.02 10.08
C VAL A 169 -2.10 -6.42 11.33
#